data_AF-A0A7C0ZTH5-F1
#
_entry.id   AF-A0A7C0ZTH5-F1
#
_cell.length_a   1.000
_cell.length_b   1.000
_cell.length_c   1.000
_cell.angle_alpha   90.00
_cell.angle_beta   90.00
_cell.angle_gamma   90.00
#
_symmetry.space_group_name_H-M   'P 1'
#
loop_
_entity.id
_entity.type
_entity.pdbx_description
1 polymer ?
#
loop_
_entity_poly.entity_id
_entity_poly.type
_entity_poly.pdbx_seq_one_letter_code
_entity_poly.pdbx_strand_id
1 'polypeptide(L)'
;MIEQVKVLFFHHDILEHLHELGYDIGYTTVCNQINRKLANRKEAFIRQVYKPGNVCDFDWGEVKLEIGEKLQSLYMAVFTPAMSNYRYAALFHRQDTAAFLQAHVLFFGHAEAFFI
;
A
#
# COMPACT_ATOMS: atom_id res chain seq x y z
N MET A 1 19.90 17.04 7.22
CA MET A 1 19.17 18.03 6.39
C MET A 1 19.48 17.69 4.94
N ILE A 2 18.61 17.16 4.08
CA ILE A 2 17.15 16.94 4.03
C ILE A 2 17.03 15.71 3.10
N GLU A 3 16.69 14.51 3.60
CA GLU A 3 15.37 13.89 3.48
C GLU A 3 14.63 14.08 2.13
N GLN A 4 14.18 12.96 1.55
CA GLN A 4 12.98 12.85 0.70
C GLN A 4 12.96 13.64 -0.63
N VAL A 5 13.35 13.00 -1.74
CA VAL A 5 12.64 13.21 -3.03
C VAL A 5 12.47 11.87 -3.73
N LYS A 6 11.66 11.01 -3.11
CA LYS A 6 11.01 9.87 -3.78
C LYS A 6 9.77 10.43 -4.47
N VAL A 7 9.97 11.18 -5.56
CA VAL A 7 8.86 11.74 -6.34
C VAL A 7 9.02 11.25 -7.77
N LEU A 8 7.99 10.56 -8.22
CA LEU A 8 7.72 10.27 -9.61
C LEU A 8 7.88 11.58 -10.40
N PHE A 9 9.04 11.79 -11.03
CA PHE A 9 9.24 12.94 -11.92
C PHE A 9 8.18 12.85 -13.01
N PHE A 10 7.25 13.81 -13.05
CA PHE A 10 6.29 13.87 -14.14
C PHE A 10 7.08 14.15 -15.42
N HIS A 11 6.64 13.60 -16.55
CA HIS A 11 7.32 13.78 -17.85
C HIS A 11 7.62 15.25 -18.19
N HIS A 12 6.84 16.18 -17.62
CA HIS A 12 7.00 17.62 -17.76
C HIS A 12 8.24 18.16 -17.03
N ASP A 13 8.48 17.74 -15.79
CA ASP A 13 9.63 18.17 -14.98
C ASP A 13 10.96 17.77 -15.63
N ILE A 14 10.98 16.59 -16.27
CA ILE A 14 12.15 16.11 -17.02
C ILE A 14 12.37 16.96 -18.28
N LEU A 15 11.29 17.35 -18.96
CA LEU A 15 11.37 18.18 -20.15
C LEU A 15 11.88 19.58 -19.83
N GLU A 16 11.33 20.21 -18.79
CA GLU A 16 11.73 21.55 -18.33
C GLU A 16 13.21 21.57 -17.96
N HIS A 17 13.68 20.57 -17.20
CA HIS A 17 15.10 20.46 -16.87
C HIS A 17 16.01 20.25 -18.09
N LEU A 18 15.55 19.50 -19.10
CA LEU A 18 16.32 19.33 -20.34
C LEU A 18 16.41 20.64 -21.14
N HIS A 19 15.35 21.46 -21.13
CA HIS A 19 15.35 22.78 -21.74
C HIS A 19 16.26 23.76 -20.98
N GLU A 20 16.27 23.73 -19.64
CA GLU A 20 17.20 24.51 -18.81
C GLU A 20 18.67 24.18 -19.12
N LEU A 21 18.96 22.91 -19.39
CA LEU A 21 20.29 22.45 -19.80
C LEU A 21 20.64 22.80 -21.26
N GLY A 22 19.73 23.45 -22.00
CA GLY A 22 19.93 23.92 -23.37
C GLY A 22 19.65 22.87 -24.46
N TYR A 23 18.98 21.76 -24.13
CA TYR A 23 18.59 20.77 -25.13
C TYR A 23 17.24 21.10 -25.75
N ASP A 24 17.16 21.22 -27.07
CA ASP A 24 15.90 21.39 -27.80
C ASP A 24 15.27 20.02 -28.12
N ILE A 25 14.47 19.50 -27.18
CA ILE A 25 13.83 18.19 -27.28
C ILE A 25 12.34 18.34 -27.04
N GLY A 26 11.51 17.65 -27.84
CA GLY A 26 10.06 17.64 -27.66
C GLY A 26 9.56 16.68 -26.57
N TYR A 27 8.43 17.01 -25.95
CA TYR A 27 7.76 16.21 -24.91
C TYR A 27 7.57 14.73 -25.31
N THR A 28 7.15 14.46 -26.54
CA THR A 28 6.94 13.10 -27.06
C THR A 28 8.21 12.27 -27.04
N THR A 29 9.35 12.89 -27.35
CA THR A 29 10.66 12.22 -27.33
C THR A 29 11.06 11.85 -25.90
N VAL A 30 10.82 12.74 -24.94
CA VAL A 30 11.06 12.48 -23.52
C VAL A 30 10.19 11.32 -23.02
N CYS A 31 8.90 11.32 -23.33
CA CYS A 31 7.96 10.25 -22.98
C CYS A 31 8.40 8.89 -23.56
N ASN A 32 8.73 8.85 -24.85
CA ASN A 32 9.16 7.62 -25.51
C ASN A 32 10.45 7.05 -24.91
N GLN A 33 11.40 7.92 -24.55
CA GLN A 33 12.65 7.53 -23.91
C GLN A 33 12.42 6.94 -22.51
N ILE A 34 11.57 7.58 -21.71
CA ILE A 34 11.22 7.10 -20.37
C ILE A 34 10.50 5.76 -20.47
N ASN A 35 9.49 5.65 -21.33
CA ASN A 35 8.75 4.42 -21.54
C ASN A 35 9.66 3.28 -22.01
N ARG A 36 10.62 3.56 -22.88
CA ARG A 36 11.63 2.57 -23.29
C ARG A 36 12.53 2.13 -22.14
N LYS A 37 12.96 3.05 -21.27
CA LYS A 37 13.76 2.71 -20.08
C LYS A 37 12.97 1.90 -19.06
N LEU A 38 11.67 2.20 -18.89
CA LEU A 38 10.78 1.45 -17.99
C LEU A 38 10.45 0.06 -18.56
N ALA A 39 10.19 -0.07 -19.86
CA ALA A 39 9.88 -1.33 -20.52
C ALA A 39 11.02 -2.38 -20.39
N ASN A 40 12.26 -1.91 -20.27
CA ASN A 40 13.42 -2.79 -20.06
C ASN A 40 13.52 -3.33 -18.61
N ARG A 41 12.75 -2.77 -17.66
CA ARG A 41 12.61 -3.35 -16.33
C ARG A 41 11.46 -4.35 -16.32
N LYS A 42 11.70 -5.55 -16.86
CA LYS A 42 10.83 -6.69 -16.56
C LYS A 42 11.04 -7.06 -15.09
N GLU A 43 10.22 -6.51 -14.21
CA GLU A 43 10.17 -6.93 -12.81
C GLU A 43 9.82 -8.42 -12.77
N ALA A 44 10.76 -9.23 -12.28
CA ALA A 44 10.55 -10.65 -12.08
C ALA A 44 9.92 -10.85 -10.70
N PHE A 45 8.60 -11.02 -10.67
CA PHE A 45 7.88 -11.34 -9.42
C PHE A 45 8.08 -12.83 -9.10
N ILE A 46 8.87 -13.12 -8.07
CA ILE A 46 8.98 -14.48 -7.55
C ILE A 46 7.75 -14.74 -6.68
N ARG A 47 6.92 -15.72 -7.05
CA ARG A 47 5.81 -16.17 -6.20
C ARG A 47 6.39 -16.78 -4.93
N GLN A 48 6.13 -16.14 -3.79
CA GLN A 48 6.50 -16.67 -2.48
C GLN A 48 5.50 -17.75 -2.08
N VAL A 49 5.99 -18.93 -1.73
CA VAL A 49 5.16 -20.02 -1.20
C VAL A 49 5.20 -19.92 0.32
N TYR A 50 4.06 -19.60 0.92
CA TYR A 50 3.91 -19.44 2.36
C TYR A 50 3.30 -20.68 2.99
N LYS A 51 3.84 -21.12 4.13
CA LYS A 51 3.16 -22.09 4.99
C LYS A 51 2.05 -21.37 5.77
N PRO A 52 0.95 -22.06 6.13
CA PRO A 52 -0.06 -21.50 7.03
C PRO A 52 0.60 -20.97 8.31
N GLY A 53 0.18 -19.79 8.76
CA GLY A 53 0.69 -19.15 9.99
C GLY A 53 2.06 -18.47 9.88
N ASN A 54 2.78 -18.57 8.76
CA ASN A 54 4.10 -17.95 8.63
C ASN A 54 4.05 -16.42 8.49
N VAL A 55 3.15 -15.93 7.65
CA VAL A 55 3.06 -14.51 7.30
C VAL A 55 1.59 -14.11 7.24
N CYS A 56 1.29 -12.99 7.88
CA CYS A 56 0.03 -12.30 7.78
C CYS A 56 0.31 -10.83 7.57
N ASP A 57 -0.28 -10.27 6.52
CA ASP A 57 -0.21 -8.84 6.26
C ASP A 57 -1.28 -8.14 7.08
N PHE A 58 -0.96 -6.93 7.52
CA PHE A 58 -1.84 -6.06 8.28
C PHE A 58 -1.91 -4.70 7.59
N ASP A 59 -3.12 -4.16 7.46
CA ASP A 59 -3.35 -2.81 6.94
C ASP A 59 -4.51 -2.12 7.67
N TRP A 60 -4.54 -0.78 7.62
CA TRP A 60 -5.62 0.05 8.10
C TRP A 60 -6.40 0.66 6.93
N GLY A 61 -7.71 0.46 6.90
CA GLY A 61 -8.62 1.17 5.99
C GLY A 61 -9.49 2.18 6.75
N GLU A 62 -9.80 3.32 6.16
CA GLU A 62 -10.90 4.17 6.64
C GLU A 62 -12.20 3.74 5.97
N VAL A 63 -13.26 3.57 6.76
CA VAL A 63 -14.60 3.23 6.28
C VAL A 63 -15.62 4.21 6.87
N LYS A 64 -16.57 4.63 6.04
CA LYS A 64 -17.71 5.46 6.48
C LYS A 64 -18.91 4.57 6.68
N LEU A 65 -19.44 4.55 7.89
CA LEU A 65 -20.59 3.74 8.26
C LEU A 65 -21.67 4.63 8.85
N GLU A 66 -22.92 4.33 8.52
CA GLU A 66 -24.07 4.94 9.15
C GLU A 66 -24.52 4.04 10.30
N ILE A 67 -24.41 4.55 11.54
CA ILE A 67 -24.80 3.80 12.74
C ILE A 67 -25.72 4.71 13.55
N GLY A 68 -26.99 4.29 13.68
CA GLY A 68 -28.02 5.07 14.36
C GLY A 68 -28.23 6.44 13.72
N GLU A 69 -28.44 6.48 12.40
CA GLU A 69 -28.67 7.68 11.58
C GLU A 69 -27.52 8.70 11.57
N LYS A 70 -26.37 8.33 12.13
CA LYS A 70 -25.16 9.16 12.12
C LYS A 70 -24.10 8.52 11.25
N LEU A 71 -23.69 9.26 10.22
CA LEU A 71 -22.52 8.91 9.43
C LEU A 71 -21.26 9.16 10.25
N GLN A 72 -20.45 8.13 10.43
CA GLN A 72 -19.19 8.18 11.14
C GLN A 72 -18.07 7.52 10.33
N SER A 73 -16.89 8.14 10.37
CA SER A 73 -15.66 7.53 9.88
C SER A 73 -15.07 6.64 10.97
N LEU A 74 -14.80 5.39 10.63
CA LEU A 74 -14.13 4.40 11.47
C LEU A 74 -12.91 3.87 10.75
N TYR A 75 -12.02 3.27 11.52
CA TYR A 75 -10.81 2.64 11.01
C TYR A 75 -10.93 1.13 11.13
N MET A 76 -10.71 0.44 10.02
CA MET A 76 -10.80 -0.99 9.90
C MET A 76 -9.39 -1.58 9.87
N ALA A 77 -9.05 -2.36 10.89
CA ALA A 77 -7.85 -3.20 10.90
C ALA A 77 -8.15 -4.45 10.07
N VAL A 78 -7.36 -4.70 9.03
CA VAL A 78 -7.52 -5.86 8.14
C VAL A 78 -6.29 -6.75 8.23
N PHE A 79 -6.53 -8.04 8.47
CA PHE A 79 -5.50 -9.08 8.48
C PHE A 79 -5.72 -10.03 7.31
N THR A 80 -4.67 -10.23 6.51
CA THR A 80 -4.69 -11.12 5.33
C THR A 80 -3.51 -12.10 5.42
N PRO A 81 -3.75 -13.36 5.80
CA PRO A 81 -2.71 -14.40 5.77
C PRO A 81 -2.21 -14.62 4.34
N ALA A 82 -0.89 -14.70 4.16
CA ALA A 82 -0.28 -14.75 2.84
C ALA A 82 -0.53 -16.07 2.07
N MET A 83 -0.97 -17.13 2.76
CA MET A 83 -1.22 -18.45 2.17
C MET A 83 -2.66 -18.61 1.67
N SER A 84 -3.63 -17.92 2.26
CA SER A 84 -5.06 -18.18 2.00
C SER A 84 -5.81 -16.90 1.62
N ASN A 85 -7.00 -17.07 1.02
CA ASN A 85 -7.91 -15.95 0.73
C ASN A 85 -8.68 -15.46 1.98
N TYR A 86 -8.30 -15.93 3.16
CA TYR A 86 -8.93 -15.55 4.42
C TYR A 86 -8.66 -14.08 4.72
N ARG A 87 -9.67 -13.39 5.25
CA ARG A 87 -9.57 -12.00 5.67
C ARG A 87 -10.29 -11.85 7.00
N TYR A 88 -9.61 -11.28 7.96
CA TYR A 88 -10.20 -10.86 9.23
C TYR A 88 -10.21 -9.34 9.29
N ALA A 89 -11.29 -8.77 9.80
CA ALA A 89 -11.41 -7.32 9.94
C ALA A 89 -12.07 -6.94 11.26
N ALA A 90 -11.57 -5.87 11.88
CA ALA A 90 -12.14 -5.30 13.10
C ALA A 90 -12.19 -3.78 13.02
N LEU A 91 -13.26 -3.17 13.54
CA LEU A 91 -13.48 -1.73 13.50
C LEU A 91 -13.02 -1.06 14.79
N PHE A 92 -12.40 0.10 14.62
CA PHE A 92 -11.84 0.93 15.68
C PHE A 92 -12.19 2.40 15.42
N HIS A 93 -12.30 3.18 16.49
CA HIS A 93 -12.49 4.63 16.39
C HIS A 93 -11.17 5.39 16.15
N ARG A 94 -10.02 4.72 16.33
CA ARG A 94 -8.68 5.34 16.30
C ARG A 94 -7.65 4.40 15.69
N GLN A 95 -6.58 4.95 15.10
CA GLN A 95 -5.39 4.23 14.63
C GLN A 95 -4.18 4.54 15.52
N ASP A 96 -4.30 4.35 16.82
CA ASP A 96 -3.17 4.50 17.75
C ASP A 96 -2.55 3.13 18.09
N THR A 97 -1.42 3.15 18.80
CA THR A 97 -0.70 1.94 19.21
C THR A 97 -1.58 1.00 20.05
N ALA A 98 -2.51 1.54 20.85
CA ALA A 98 -3.41 0.72 21.66
C ALA A 98 -4.41 -0.03 20.78
N ALA A 99 -5.03 0.65 19.81
CA ALA A 99 -5.90 0.01 18.82
C ALA A 99 -5.15 -1.03 17.99
N PHE A 100 -3.91 -0.74 17.60
CA PHE A 100 -3.06 -1.70 16.87
C PHE A 100 -2.80 -2.99 17.67
N LEU A 101 -2.39 -2.86 18.93
CA LEU A 101 -2.16 -4.02 19.81
C LEU A 101 -3.45 -4.80 20.05
N GLN A 102 -4.56 -4.10 20.29
CA GLN A 102 -5.86 -4.73 20.49
C GLN A 102 -6.32 -5.49 19.25
N ALA A 103 -6.11 -4.95 18.05
CA ALA A 103 -6.44 -5.63 16.80
C ALA A 103 -5.68 -6.96 16.65
N HIS A 104 -4.40 -7.01 17.05
CA HIS A 104 -3.61 -8.24 17.03
C HIS A 104 -4.11 -9.27 18.05
N VAL A 105 -4.44 -8.83 19.27
CA VAL A 105 -5.03 -9.72 20.30
C VAL A 105 -6.33 -10.34 19.79
N LEU A 106 -7.21 -9.53 19.19
CA LEU A 106 -8.47 -10.01 18.61
C LEU A 106 -8.24 -11.00 17.46
N PHE A 107 -7.30 -10.69 16.55
CA PHE A 107 -6.97 -11.56 15.44
C PHE A 107 -6.39 -12.89 15.90
N PHE A 108 -5.40 -12.89 16.80
CA PHE A 108 -4.81 -14.13 17.30
C PHE A 108 -5.80 -14.97 18.11
N GLY A 109 -6.63 -14.34 18.95
CA GLY A 109 -7.70 -15.06 19.66
C GLY A 109 -8.71 -15.69 18.70
N HIS A 110 -9.04 -15.02 17.59
CA HIS A 110 -9.90 -15.59 16.55
C HIS A 110 -9.22 -16.72 15.78
N ALA A 111 -7.95 -16.56 15.42
CA ALA A 111 -7.18 -17.56 14.69
C ALA A 111 -6.98 -18.84 15.51
N GLU A 112 -6.64 -18.72 16.79
CA GLU A 112 -6.50 -19.87 17.68
C GLU A 112 -7.81 -20.65 17.83
N ALA A 113 -8.95 -19.96 17.93
CA ALA A 113 -10.26 -20.61 17.98
C ALA A 113 -10.64 -21.37 16.70
N PHE A 114 -9.95 -21.12 15.57
CA PHE A 114 -10.19 -21.80 14.30
C PHE A 114 -9.30 -23.05 14.11
N PHE A 115 -8.20 -23.17 14.87
CA PHE A 115 -7.23 -24.26 14.74
C PHE A 115 -7.29 -25.31 15.87
N ILE A 116 -8.26 -25.23 16.78
CA ILE A 116 -8.59 -26.23 17.81
C ILE A 116 -9.90 -26.91 17.43
#